data_AF-A0A1A2N2K8-F1
#
_entry.id   AF-A0A1A2N2K8-F1
#
_cell.length_a   1.000
_cell.length_b   1.000
_cell.length_c   1.000
_cell.angle_alpha   90.00
_cell.angle_beta   90.00
_cell.angle_gamma   90.00
#
_symmetry.space_group_name_H-M   'P 1'
#
loop_
_entity.id
_entity.type
_entity.pdbx_description
1 polymer ?
#
loop_
_entity_poly.entity_id
_entity_poly.type
_entity_poly.pdbx_seq_one_letter_code
_entity_poly.pdbx_strand_id
1 'polypeptide(L)'
;MVSRTDLRARPDRLRVTAAYTVMLLAVSVTLSALGGHTRAAVVRDMSTNLHNLAHGNLGSLVGSAFVSDGGDVFLWLPGLVCLLALGELIWRGRGLLITFAVGHIGATVIVAVGLVAAVETGWLPFSVARATDVGISYGAVCVLGALTASIPARWRPAWIGWWLGVALMATLDADFTAFGHVLALLLGMGLAFWLPAIEHWTPVHATLLAVGAAFGYFVLSGWSSSVAPVAGLTGVLIASLLAARVMRPTAA
;
A
#
# COMPACT_ATOMS: atom_id res chain seq x y z
N MET A 1 -34.18 -26.46 -5.56
CA MET A 1 -34.45 -25.44 -4.53
C MET A 1 -33.10 -25.01 -3.97
N VAL A 2 -32.53 -23.91 -4.48
CA VAL A 2 -31.19 -23.44 -4.11
C VAL A 2 -31.27 -22.76 -2.75
N SER A 3 -30.54 -23.28 -1.76
CA SER A 3 -30.55 -22.75 -0.40
C SER A 3 -29.91 -21.34 -0.36
N ARG A 4 -30.73 -20.33 -0.05
CA ARG A 4 -30.32 -18.97 0.30
C ARG A 4 -29.77 -18.94 1.74
N THR A 5 -28.55 -19.42 1.94
CA THR A 5 -27.79 -19.36 3.20
C THR A 5 -26.33 -19.57 2.82
N ASP A 6 -25.48 -18.54 2.68
CA ASP A 6 -24.72 -17.99 3.80
C ASP A 6 -24.17 -16.58 3.45
N LEU A 7 -25.02 -15.57 3.49
CA LEU A 7 -24.63 -14.15 3.49
C LEU A 7 -24.45 -13.59 4.91
N ARG A 8 -24.40 -14.45 5.92
CA ARG A 8 -23.82 -14.05 7.22
C ARG A 8 -22.33 -13.96 6.98
N ALA A 9 -21.84 -12.74 6.72
CA ALA A 9 -20.43 -12.40 6.82
C ALA A 9 -19.94 -12.95 8.16
N ARG A 10 -19.29 -14.10 8.10
CA ARG A 10 -18.81 -14.84 9.24
C ARG A 10 -17.82 -13.89 9.94
N PRO A 11 -18.11 -13.36 11.14
CA PRO A 11 -17.28 -12.33 11.78
C PRO A 11 -15.85 -12.81 12.04
N ASP A 12 -15.61 -14.13 11.92
CA ASP A 12 -14.31 -14.77 11.91
C ASP A 12 -13.42 -14.49 10.68
N ARG A 13 -13.99 -14.03 9.56
CA ARG A 13 -13.24 -13.86 8.29
C ARG A 13 -12.51 -12.53 8.15
N LEU A 14 -12.83 -11.52 8.97
CA LEU A 14 -12.26 -10.17 8.89
C LEU A 14 -11.64 -9.72 10.23
N ARG A 15 -11.20 -10.67 11.05
CA ARG A 15 -10.72 -10.39 12.42
C ARG A 15 -9.47 -9.52 12.42
N VAL A 16 -8.54 -9.74 11.47
CA VAL A 16 -7.31 -8.95 11.39
C VAL A 16 -7.64 -7.52 10.98
N THR A 17 -8.43 -7.35 9.93
CA THR A 17 -8.84 -6.03 9.44
C THR A 17 -9.61 -5.28 10.52
N ALA A 18 -10.57 -5.92 11.20
CA ALA A 18 -11.34 -5.32 12.28
C ALA A 18 -10.45 -4.91 13.47
N ALA A 19 -9.56 -5.80 13.94
CA ALA A 19 -8.65 -5.49 15.04
C ALA A 19 -7.71 -4.34 14.70
N TYR A 20 -7.15 -4.33 13.48
CA TYR A 20 -6.29 -3.25 13.01
C TYR A 20 -7.03 -1.92 12.92
N THR A 21 -8.28 -1.94 12.42
CA THR A 21 -9.15 -0.75 12.35
C THR A 21 -9.42 -0.16 13.73
N VAL A 22 -9.80 -1.01 14.69
CA VAL A 22 -10.07 -0.58 16.08
C VAL A 22 -8.82 0.03 16.70
N MET A 23 -7.66 -0.58 16.48
CA MET A 23 -6.39 -0.05 17.00
C MET A 23 -6.03 1.30 16.37
N LEU A 24 -6.17 1.45 15.04
CA LEU A 24 -5.94 2.73 14.36
C LEU A 24 -6.88 3.83 14.87
N LEU A 25 -8.16 3.52 15.06
CA LEU A 25 -9.11 4.46 15.63
C LEU A 25 -8.75 4.82 17.07
N ALA A 26 -8.41 3.84 17.92
CA ALA A 26 -8.02 4.08 19.30
C ALA A 26 -6.78 4.98 19.39
N VAL A 27 -5.74 4.70 18.60
CA VAL A 27 -4.53 5.53 18.53
C VAL A 27 -4.87 6.93 18.02
N SER A 28 -5.63 7.04 16.93
CA SER A 28 -6.02 8.33 16.35
C SER A 28 -6.84 9.20 17.31
N VAL A 29 -7.86 8.63 17.97
CA VAL A 29 -8.68 9.32 18.97
C VAL A 29 -7.85 9.74 20.17
N THR A 30 -6.98 8.86 20.67
CA THR A 30 -6.10 9.16 21.81
C THR A 30 -5.16 10.31 21.49
N LEU A 31 -4.48 10.28 20.33
CA LEU A 31 -3.58 11.35 19.91
C LEU A 31 -4.33 12.67 19.64
N SER A 32 -5.55 12.60 19.13
CA SER A 32 -6.39 13.78 18.93
C SER A 32 -6.81 14.40 20.27
N ALA A 33 -7.15 13.58 21.26
CA ALA A 33 -7.50 14.03 22.61
C ALA A 33 -6.30 14.64 23.38
N LEU A 34 -5.09 14.11 23.16
CA LEU A 34 -3.85 14.59 23.78
C LEU A 34 -3.26 15.84 23.10
N GLY A 35 -3.83 16.27 21.98
CA GLY A 35 -3.46 17.49 21.25
C GLY A 35 -2.27 17.35 20.29
N GLY A 36 -2.10 18.36 19.43
CA GLY A 36 -1.14 18.32 18.31
C GLY A 36 0.32 18.18 18.71
N HIS A 37 0.73 18.72 19.87
CA HIS A 37 2.11 18.59 20.36
C HIS A 37 2.47 17.15 20.68
N THR A 38 1.59 16.43 21.38
CA THR A 38 1.77 15.02 21.72
C THR A 38 1.77 14.15 20.47
N ARG A 39 0.86 14.43 19.52
CA ARG A 39 0.84 13.75 18.22
C ARG A 39 2.17 13.91 17.49
N ALA A 40 2.68 15.14 17.38
CA ALA A 40 3.95 15.39 16.71
C ALA A 40 5.13 14.69 17.39
N ALA A 41 5.14 14.60 18.73
CA ALA A 41 6.15 13.85 19.46
C ALA A 41 6.07 12.35 19.16
N VAL A 42 4.88 11.75 19.25
CA VAL A 42 4.68 10.32 18.97
C VAL A 42 5.01 9.98 17.51
N VAL A 43 4.63 10.82 16.56
CA VAL A 43 4.99 10.66 15.14
C VAL A 43 6.51 10.67 14.96
N ARG A 44 7.23 11.60 15.60
CA ARG A 44 8.69 11.65 15.53
C ARG A 44 9.34 10.40 16.12
N ASP A 45 8.86 9.93 17.27
CA ASP A 45 9.44 8.78 17.97
C ASP A 45 9.15 7.46 17.24
N MET A 46 7.95 7.34 16.64
CA MET A 46 7.53 6.15 15.91
C MET A 46 7.95 6.16 14.44
N SER A 47 8.53 7.26 13.93
CA SER A 47 8.93 7.35 12.54
C SER A 47 10.08 6.41 12.20
N THR A 48 10.01 5.77 11.03
CA THR A 48 11.06 4.88 10.49
C THR A 48 12.17 5.64 9.75
N ASN A 49 12.44 6.87 10.16
CA ASN A 49 13.51 7.68 9.58
C ASN A 49 14.91 7.13 9.94
N LEU A 50 15.91 7.51 9.15
CA LEU A 50 17.28 7.02 9.33
C LEU A 50 17.84 7.34 10.71
N HIS A 51 17.51 8.51 11.27
CA HIS A 51 17.96 8.88 12.61
C HIS A 51 17.48 7.86 13.66
N ASN A 52 16.19 7.51 13.67
CA ASN A 52 15.65 6.53 14.60
C ASN A 52 16.22 5.13 14.37
N LEU A 53 16.33 4.70 13.11
CA LEU A 53 16.88 3.38 12.77
C LEU A 53 18.36 3.27 13.16
N ALA A 54 19.16 4.30 12.93
CA ALA A 54 20.58 4.33 13.29
C ALA A 54 20.81 4.30 14.81
N HIS A 55 19.88 4.82 15.62
CA HIS A 55 19.94 4.78 17.09
C HIS A 55 19.34 3.50 17.69
N GLY A 56 19.03 2.48 16.86
CA GLY A 56 18.56 1.18 17.33
C GLY A 56 17.06 1.12 17.67
N ASN A 57 16.28 2.15 17.31
CA ASN A 57 14.84 2.20 17.57
C ASN A 57 14.05 1.32 16.57
N LEU A 58 14.40 0.03 16.48
CA LEU A 58 13.78 -0.92 15.55
C LEU A 58 12.28 -1.12 15.81
N GLY A 59 11.80 -0.80 17.02
CA GLY A 59 10.37 -0.80 17.34
C GLY A 59 9.55 0.16 16.46
N SER A 60 10.17 1.21 15.89
CA SER A 60 9.53 2.10 14.92
C SER A 60 9.07 1.38 13.64
N LEU A 61 9.75 0.29 13.24
CA LEU A 61 9.36 -0.55 12.10
C LEU A 61 8.02 -1.26 12.29
N VAL A 62 7.51 -1.30 13.52
CA VAL A 62 6.17 -1.86 13.83
C VAL A 62 5.25 -0.73 14.28
N GLY A 63 5.74 0.17 15.15
CA GLY A 63 4.98 1.29 15.68
C GLY A 63 4.47 2.25 14.61
N SER A 64 5.26 2.48 13.56
CA SER A 64 4.87 3.39 12.46
C SER A 64 3.65 2.88 11.66
N ALA A 65 3.33 1.59 11.74
CA ALA A 65 2.11 1.03 11.15
C ALA A 65 0.83 1.45 11.89
N PHE A 66 0.91 2.13 13.03
CA PHE A 66 -0.26 2.51 13.84
C PHE A 66 -0.42 4.02 13.99
N VAL A 67 0.54 4.81 13.48
CA VAL A 67 0.58 6.26 13.65
C VAL A 67 0.45 6.94 12.29
N SER A 68 -0.30 8.05 12.25
CA SER A 68 -0.46 8.91 11.07
C SER A 68 0.00 10.33 11.41
N ASP A 69 0.83 10.90 10.54
CA ASP A 69 1.49 12.20 10.64
C ASP A 69 0.53 13.40 10.70
N GLY A 70 -0.66 13.30 10.11
CA GLY A 70 -1.61 14.40 10.08
C GLY A 70 -2.65 14.14 9.01
N GLY A 71 -3.93 14.31 9.33
CA GLY A 71 -5.03 13.99 8.42
C GLY A 71 -6.21 13.42 9.16
N ASP A 72 -7.40 13.63 8.60
CA ASP A 72 -8.62 13.09 9.15
C ASP A 72 -8.70 11.59 8.83
N VAL A 73 -8.50 10.77 9.87
CA VAL A 73 -8.56 9.31 9.79
C VAL A 73 -9.86 8.83 9.15
N PHE A 74 -10.97 9.55 9.36
CA PHE A 74 -12.27 9.16 8.84
C PHE A 74 -12.35 9.29 7.32
N LEU A 75 -11.51 10.11 6.69
CA LEU A 75 -11.49 10.28 5.24
C LEU A 75 -10.85 9.08 4.52
N TRP A 76 -9.76 8.53 5.07
CA TRP A 76 -8.98 7.49 4.37
C TRP A 76 -9.19 6.07 4.92
N LEU A 77 -9.62 5.95 6.19
CA LEU A 77 -9.79 4.65 6.84
C LEU A 77 -10.78 3.72 6.13
N PRO A 78 -11.96 4.17 5.64
CA PRO A 78 -12.87 3.27 4.91
C PRO A 78 -12.22 2.63 3.69
N GLY A 79 -11.40 3.41 2.96
CA GLY A 79 -10.60 2.96 1.84
C GLY A 79 -9.61 1.86 2.20
N LEU A 80 -8.81 2.10 3.24
CA LEU A 80 -7.87 1.12 3.77
C LEU A 80 -8.59 -0.15 4.24
N VAL A 81 -9.70 -0.01 4.97
CA VAL A 81 -10.49 -1.14 5.47
C VAL A 81 -11.00 -2.00 4.32
N CYS A 82 -11.53 -1.40 3.25
CA CYS A 82 -11.98 -2.15 2.08
C CYS A 82 -10.84 -2.92 1.41
N LEU A 83 -9.66 -2.29 1.28
CA LEU A 83 -8.49 -2.91 0.68
C LEU A 83 -7.99 -4.10 1.51
N LEU A 84 -7.83 -3.92 2.82
CA LEU A 84 -7.37 -4.98 3.72
C LEU A 84 -8.41 -6.10 3.86
N ALA A 85 -9.70 -5.76 3.93
CA ALA A 85 -10.77 -6.75 3.97
C ALA A 85 -10.77 -7.63 2.71
N LEU A 86 -10.57 -7.05 1.53
CA LEU A 86 -10.42 -7.83 0.30
C LEU A 86 -9.21 -8.78 0.40
N GLY A 87 -8.04 -8.28 0.83
CA GLY A 87 -6.87 -9.12 1.04
C GLY A 87 -7.09 -10.24 2.06
N GLU A 88 -7.79 -9.97 3.18
CA GLU A 88 -8.11 -10.98 4.19
C GLU A 88 -9.09 -12.04 3.67
N LEU A 89 -10.07 -11.65 2.86
CA LEU A 89 -11.00 -12.60 2.25
C LEU A 89 -10.31 -13.57 1.29
N ILE A 90 -9.27 -13.12 0.58
CA ILE A 90 -8.55 -13.92 -0.42
C ILE A 90 -7.46 -14.77 0.24
N TRP A 91 -6.65 -14.17 1.12
CA TRP A 91 -5.42 -14.78 1.64
C TRP A 91 -5.52 -15.21 3.10
N ARG A 92 -6.69 -15.01 3.72
CA ARG A 92 -6.92 -15.15 5.18
C ARG A 92 -6.07 -14.14 5.96
N GLY A 93 -6.28 -14.07 7.28
CA GLY A 93 -5.53 -13.17 8.15
C GLY A 93 -4.01 -13.32 8.03
N ARG A 94 -3.49 -14.56 7.93
CA ARG A 94 -2.05 -14.81 7.81
C ARG A 94 -1.45 -14.25 6.52
N GLY A 95 -2.10 -14.48 5.38
CA GLY A 95 -1.60 -13.99 4.10
C GLY A 95 -1.65 -12.46 4.04
N LEU A 96 -2.73 -11.84 4.53
CA LEU A 96 -2.82 -10.39 4.66
C LEU A 96 -1.67 -9.82 5.51
N LEU A 97 -1.44 -10.39 6.71
CA LEU A 97 -0.40 -9.93 7.62
C LEU A 97 1.00 -10.02 6.99
N ILE A 98 1.30 -11.12 6.31
CA ILE A 98 2.59 -11.30 5.63
C ILE A 98 2.74 -10.26 4.51
N THR A 99 1.75 -10.11 3.64
CA THR A 99 1.78 -9.14 2.54
C THR A 99 1.96 -7.72 3.05
N PHE A 100 1.17 -7.33 4.07
CA PHE A 100 1.29 -6.02 4.69
C PHE A 100 2.67 -5.82 5.32
N ALA A 101 3.19 -6.80 6.07
CA ALA A 101 4.50 -6.72 6.71
C ALA A 101 5.65 -6.63 5.69
N VAL A 102 5.58 -7.36 4.57
CA VAL A 102 6.59 -7.25 3.50
C VAL A 102 6.57 -5.86 2.88
N GLY A 103 5.39 -5.29 2.64
CA GLY A 103 5.28 -3.91 2.17
C GLY A 103 5.84 -2.92 3.19
N HIS A 104 5.33 -3.00 4.41
CA HIS A 104 5.65 -2.08 5.49
C HIS A 104 7.13 -2.13 5.87
N ILE A 105 7.63 -3.29 6.29
CA ILE A 105 9.00 -3.45 6.78
C ILE A 105 9.97 -3.55 5.61
N GLY A 106 9.64 -4.35 4.60
CA GLY A 106 10.53 -4.59 3.46
C GLY A 106 10.81 -3.33 2.65
N ALA A 107 9.77 -2.58 2.27
CA ALA A 107 9.99 -1.32 1.54
C ALA A 107 10.73 -0.29 2.41
N THR A 108 10.38 -0.16 3.68
CA THR A 108 11.07 0.75 4.62
C THR A 108 12.56 0.44 4.72
N VAL A 109 12.93 -0.84 4.89
CA VAL A 109 14.35 -1.23 4.99
C VAL A 109 15.09 -0.97 3.68
N ILE A 110 14.49 -1.29 2.53
CA ILE A 110 15.13 -1.04 1.22
C ILE A 110 15.33 0.47 1.00
N VAL A 111 14.32 1.29 1.29
CA VAL A 111 14.41 2.75 1.20
C VAL A 111 15.47 3.28 2.15
N ALA A 112 15.50 2.81 3.39
CA ALA A 112 16.49 3.23 4.38
C ALA A 112 17.93 2.94 3.90
N VAL A 113 18.19 1.74 3.40
CA VAL A 113 19.52 1.39 2.84
C VAL A 113 19.87 2.29 1.66
N GLY A 114 18.94 2.54 0.74
CA GLY A 114 19.15 3.43 -0.40
C GLY A 114 19.45 4.88 0.02
N LEU A 115 18.74 5.39 1.03
CA LEU A 115 18.97 6.72 1.59
C LEU A 115 20.33 6.84 2.27
N VAL A 116 20.76 5.82 3.03
CA VAL A 116 22.11 5.80 3.62
C VAL A 116 23.16 5.92 2.52
N ALA A 117 23.07 5.09 1.48
CA ALA A 117 24.01 5.12 0.36
C ALA A 117 24.00 6.48 -0.37
N ALA A 118 22.82 7.07 -0.59
CA ALA A 118 22.70 8.38 -1.23
C ALA A 118 23.27 9.53 -0.39
N VAL A 119 23.16 9.44 0.94
CA VAL A 119 23.78 10.41 1.85
C VAL A 119 25.30 10.24 1.90
N GLU A 120 25.79 9.00 2.01
CA GLU A 120 27.23 8.70 2.05
C GLU A 120 27.96 9.08 0.75
N THR A 121 27.28 8.95 -0.39
CA THR A 121 27.83 9.35 -1.71
C THR A 121 27.65 10.83 -2.02
N GLY A 122 27.01 11.60 -1.13
CA GLY A 122 26.80 13.05 -1.28
C GLY A 122 25.68 13.44 -2.26
N TRP A 123 24.85 12.48 -2.69
CA TRP A 123 23.73 12.73 -3.60
C TRP A 123 22.54 13.38 -2.89
N LEU A 124 22.36 13.11 -1.59
CA LEU A 124 21.30 13.71 -0.77
C LEU A 124 21.87 14.38 0.49
N PRO A 125 21.26 15.49 0.94
CA PRO A 125 21.66 16.13 2.17
C PRO A 125 21.28 15.29 3.41
N PHE A 126 22.09 15.37 4.47
CA PHE A 126 21.86 14.67 5.73
C PHE A 126 20.51 15.03 6.39
N SER A 127 19.89 16.16 6.04
CA SER A 127 18.56 16.54 6.54
C SER A 127 17.48 15.49 6.24
N VAL A 128 17.61 14.74 5.15
CA VAL A 128 16.68 13.66 4.78
C VAL A 128 16.67 12.54 5.83
N ALA A 129 17.75 12.37 6.60
CA ALA A 129 17.82 11.35 7.66
C ALA A 129 16.80 11.56 8.80
N ARG A 130 16.25 12.77 8.94
CA ARG A 130 15.23 13.12 9.95
C ARG A 130 13.84 13.35 9.35
N ALA A 131 13.67 13.15 8.05
CA ALA A 131 12.36 13.30 7.41
C ALA A 131 11.38 12.27 7.97
N THR A 132 10.15 12.70 8.26
CA THR A 132 9.15 11.83 8.88
C THR A 132 8.67 10.81 7.87
N ASP A 133 8.82 9.53 8.20
CA ASP A 133 8.28 8.39 7.46
C ASP A 133 7.43 7.52 8.40
N VAL A 134 6.18 7.27 8.02
CA VAL A 134 5.19 6.46 8.76
C VAL A 134 4.54 5.46 7.80
N GLY A 135 4.72 4.17 8.06
CA GLY A 135 4.65 3.17 6.99
C GLY A 135 3.28 2.55 6.68
N ILE A 136 2.15 3.08 7.15
CA ILE A 136 0.81 2.50 6.84
C ILE A 136 0.62 2.38 5.31
N SER A 137 1.05 3.40 4.57
CA SER A 137 0.89 3.45 3.12
C SER A 137 1.70 2.39 2.38
N TYR A 138 2.90 2.03 2.82
CA TYR A 138 3.70 1.00 2.15
C TYR A 138 3.05 -0.38 2.31
N GLY A 139 2.57 -0.72 3.51
CA GLY A 139 1.84 -1.95 3.73
C GLY A 139 0.59 -2.04 2.86
N ALA A 140 -0.17 -0.96 2.78
CA ALA A 140 -1.38 -0.89 1.96
C ALA A 140 -1.09 -0.98 0.45
N VAL A 141 -0.09 -0.27 -0.05
CA VAL A 141 0.30 -0.31 -1.48
C VAL A 141 0.85 -1.69 -1.86
N CYS A 142 1.53 -2.40 -0.96
CA CYS A 142 1.91 -3.79 -1.17
C CYS A 142 0.70 -4.72 -1.28
N VAL A 143 -0.29 -4.56 -0.39
CA VAL A 143 -1.57 -5.30 -0.48
C VAL A 143 -2.26 -5.03 -1.83
N LEU A 144 -2.29 -3.78 -2.28
CA LEU A 144 -2.83 -3.41 -3.59
C LEU A 144 -2.06 -4.09 -4.74
N GLY A 145 -0.73 -4.09 -4.71
CA GLY A 145 0.10 -4.80 -5.69
C GLY A 145 -0.15 -6.31 -5.71
N ALA A 146 -0.32 -6.93 -4.54
CA ALA A 146 -0.57 -8.36 -4.40
C ALA A 146 -1.91 -8.82 -4.99
N LEU A 147 -2.90 -7.92 -5.12
CA LEU A 147 -4.17 -8.22 -5.78
C LEU A 147 -4.02 -8.50 -7.29
N THR A 148 -2.86 -8.22 -7.89
CA THR A 148 -2.60 -8.42 -9.33
C THR A 148 -2.94 -9.84 -9.80
N ALA A 149 -2.62 -10.87 -9.00
CA ALA A 149 -2.96 -12.26 -9.35
C ALA A 149 -4.47 -12.53 -9.36
N SER A 150 -5.26 -11.76 -8.59
CA SER A 150 -6.73 -11.87 -8.56
C SER A 150 -7.43 -11.13 -9.70
N ILE A 151 -6.72 -10.24 -10.40
CA ILE A 151 -7.26 -9.55 -11.59
C ILE A 151 -7.33 -10.54 -12.77
N PRO A 152 -8.44 -10.59 -13.53
CA PRO A 152 -8.55 -11.48 -14.68
C PRO A 152 -7.40 -11.26 -15.68
N ALA A 153 -6.84 -12.35 -16.22
CA ALA A 153 -5.62 -12.31 -17.04
C ALA A 153 -5.65 -11.27 -18.17
N ARG A 154 -6.79 -11.11 -18.85
CA ARG A 154 -6.98 -10.10 -19.92
C ARG A 154 -6.83 -8.64 -19.46
N TRP A 155 -7.06 -8.35 -18.18
CA TRP A 155 -6.99 -7.02 -17.59
C TRP A 155 -5.70 -6.79 -16.77
N ARG A 156 -4.91 -7.84 -16.50
CA ARG A 156 -3.66 -7.72 -15.71
C ARG A 156 -2.66 -6.72 -16.30
N PRO A 157 -2.41 -6.67 -17.62
CA PRO A 157 -1.50 -5.66 -18.17
C PRO A 157 -1.98 -4.23 -17.90
N ALA A 158 -3.28 -3.97 -18.06
CA ALA A 158 -3.86 -2.67 -17.76
C ALA A 158 -3.75 -2.33 -16.27
N TRP A 159 -4.03 -3.29 -15.38
CA TRP A 159 -3.88 -3.11 -13.93
C TRP A 159 -2.44 -2.77 -13.53
N ILE A 160 -1.46 -3.55 -14.01
CA ILE A 160 -0.04 -3.32 -13.73
C ILE A 160 0.40 -1.96 -14.29
N GLY A 161 0.06 -1.70 -15.56
CA GLY A 161 0.40 -0.45 -16.22
C GLY A 161 -0.17 0.78 -15.53
N TRP A 162 -1.44 0.72 -15.12
CA TRP A 162 -2.09 1.80 -14.37
C TRP A 162 -1.33 2.13 -13.08
N TRP A 163 -1.10 1.12 -12.23
CA TRP A 163 -0.47 1.35 -10.92
C TRP A 163 0.98 1.77 -11.02
N LEU A 164 1.76 1.18 -11.94
CA LEU A 164 3.14 1.60 -12.17
C LEU A 164 3.22 3.00 -12.75
N GLY A 165 2.33 3.37 -13.68
CA GLY A 165 2.26 4.71 -14.24
C GLY A 165 1.98 5.78 -13.17
N VAL A 166 0.98 5.53 -12.31
CA VAL A 166 0.65 6.43 -11.20
C VAL A 166 1.81 6.52 -10.20
N ALA A 167 2.37 5.39 -9.77
CA ALA A 167 3.44 5.36 -8.78
C ALA A 167 4.74 6.01 -9.30
N LEU A 168 5.09 5.80 -10.57
CA LEU A 168 6.28 6.42 -11.16
C LEU A 168 6.09 7.93 -11.35
N MET A 169 4.90 8.38 -11.75
CA MET A 169 4.61 9.83 -11.83
C MET A 169 4.79 10.51 -10.47
N ALA A 170 4.38 9.83 -9.39
CA ALA A 170 4.57 10.35 -8.04
C ALA A 170 6.05 10.64 -7.71
N THR A 171 6.99 9.86 -8.26
CA THR A 171 8.44 10.07 -8.01
C THR A 171 9.03 11.33 -8.68
N LEU A 172 8.32 11.95 -9.63
CA LEU A 172 8.83 13.14 -10.34
C LEU A 172 8.74 14.42 -9.52
N ASP A 173 7.73 14.52 -8.65
CA ASP A 173 7.42 15.71 -7.86
C ASP A 173 7.60 15.49 -6.34
N ALA A 174 7.95 14.27 -5.91
CA ALA A 174 7.92 13.88 -4.50
C ALA A 174 9.29 13.51 -3.91
N ASP A 175 9.30 13.53 -2.59
CA ASP A 175 10.33 13.06 -1.69
C ASP A 175 10.48 11.51 -1.72
N PHE A 176 11.52 11.02 -1.04
CA PHE A 176 11.94 9.60 -1.04
C PHE A 176 10.81 8.60 -0.73
N THR A 177 9.75 9.04 -0.06
CA THR A 177 8.55 8.24 0.23
C THR A 177 7.88 7.69 -1.02
N ALA A 178 7.88 8.44 -2.13
CA ALA A 178 7.33 7.95 -3.40
C ALA A 178 8.08 6.73 -3.95
N PHE A 179 9.40 6.67 -3.76
CA PHE A 179 10.19 5.47 -4.09
C PHE A 179 9.80 4.28 -3.20
N GLY A 180 9.50 4.54 -1.92
CA GLY A 180 8.96 3.53 -1.01
C GLY A 180 7.64 2.95 -1.49
N HIS A 181 6.73 3.77 -2.03
CA HIS A 181 5.49 3.27 -2.62
C HIS A 181 5.73 2.44 -3.89
N VAL A 182 6.65 2.84 -4.77
CA VAL A 182 7.01 2.04 -5.96
C VAL A 182 7.55 0.67 -5.53
N LEU A 183 8.48 0.65 -4.57
CA LEU A 183 9.04 -0.61 -4.04
C LEU A 183 7.95 -1.48 -3.40
N ALA A 184 7.10 -0.90 -2.56
CA ALA A 184 5.99 -1.62 -1.94
C ALA A 184 5.05 -2.24 -2.98
N LEU A 185 4.71 -1.48 -4.04
CA LEU A 185 3.86 -1.95 -5.12
C LEU A 185 4.50 -3.14 -5.85
N LEU A 186 5.78 -3.04 -6.19
CA LEU A 186 6.54 -4.09 -6.86
C LEU A 186 6.69 -5.34 -5.98
N LEU A 187 6.97 -5.18 -4.69
CA LEU A 187 7.00 -6.28 -3.71
C LEU A 187 5.64 -7.00 -3.67
N GLY A 188 4.55 -6.23 -3.62
CA GLY A 188 3.19 -6.76 -3.70
C GLY A 188 2.95 -7.56 -4.99
N MET A 189 3.27 -6.98 -6.15
CA MET A 189 3.14 -7.66 -7.45
C MET A 189 3.99 -8.95 -7.51
N GLY A 190 5.19 -8.94 -6.92
CA GLY A 190 6.04 -10.14 -6.80
C GLY A 190 5.48 -11.20 -5.84
N LEU A 191 4.89 -10.78 -4.73
CA LEU A 191 4.19 -11.67 -3.80
C LEU A 191 2.96 -12.32 -4.44
N ALA A 192 2.31 -11.64 -5.39
CA ALA A 192 1.12 -12.13 -6.06
C ALA A 192 1.31 -13.52 -6.70
N PHE A 193 2.53 -13.87 -7.13
CA PHE A 193 2.85 -15.19 -7.69
C PHE A 193 2.74 -16.35 -6.68
N TRP A 194 2.80 -16.05 -5.39
CA TRP A 194 2.78 -17.03 -4.30
C TRP A 194 1.47 -17.03 -3.51
N LEU A 195 0.58 -16.09 -3.80
CA LEU A 195 -0.67 -15.89 -3.09
C LEU A 195 -1.85 -16.53 -3.83
N PRO A 196 -2.85 -17.07 -3.12
CA PRO A 196 -4.11 -17.46 -3.71
C PRO A 196 -4.76 -16.31 -4.50
N ALA A 197 -5.40 -16.63 -5.61
CA ALA A 197 -6.15 -15.68 -6.44
C ALA A 197 -7.65 -15.95 -6.35
N ILE A 198 -8.47 -14.90 -6.52
CA ILE A 198 -9.92 -15.06 -6.67
C ILE A 198 -10.23 -15.73 -8.01
N GLU A 199 -10.94 -16.84 -7.96
CA GLU A 199 -11.52 -17.48 -9.16
C GLU A 199 -12.87 -16.86 -9.54
N HIS A 200 -13.69 -16.51 -8.55
CA HIS A 200 -15.06 -16.03 -8.73
C HIS A 200 -15.27 -14.65 -8.09
N TRP A 201 -15.38 -13.63 -8.94
CA TRP A 201 -15.69 -12.27 -8.52
C TRP A 201 -17.16 -12.15 -8.10
N THR A 202 -17.40 -11.63 -6.90
CA THR A 202 -18.73 -11.28 -6.40
C THR A 202 -18.87 -9.75 -6.41
N PRO A 203 -20.10 -9.22 -6.35
CA PRO A 203 -20.30 -7.77 -6.20
C PRO A 203 -19.57 -7.21 -4.97
N VAL A 204 -19.51 -7.96 -3.87
CA VAL A 204 -18.77 -7.56 -2.66
C VAL A 204 -17.28 -7.40 -2.95
N HIS A 205 -16.66 -8.38 -3.62
CA HIS A 205 -15.24 -8.29 -4.00
C HIS A 205 -14.99 -7.05 -4.89
N ALA A 206 -15.87 -6.80 -5.85
CA ALA A 206 -15.75 -5.66 -6.75
C ALA A 206 -15.89 -4.32 -6.03
N THR A 207 -16.85 -4.19 -5.10
CA THR A 207 -17.02 -2.97 -4.30
C THR A 207 -15.82 -2.72 -3.40
N LEU A 208 -15.32 -3.76 -2.71
CA LEU A 208 -14.13 -3.65 -1.87
C LEU A 208 -12.90 -3.25 -2.69
N LEU A 209 -12.72 -3.85 -3.87
CA LEU A 209 -11.65 -3.47 -4.78
C LEU A 209 -11.78 -2.02 -5.24
N ALA A 210 -12.97 -1.57 -5.65
CA ALA A 210 -13.18 -0.22 -6.16
C ALA A 210 -12.85 0.84 -5.09
N VAL A 211 -13.37 0.65 -3.86
CA VAL A 211 -13.12 1.58 -2.75
C VAL A 211 -11.65 1.53 -2.30
N GLY A 212 -11.07 0.34 -2.19
CA GLY A 212 -9.66 0.15 -1.85
C GLY A 212 -8.70 0.69 -2.91
N ALA A 213 -9.03 0.55 -4.19
CA ALA A 213 -8.29 1.10 -5.31
C ALA A 213 -8.38 2.63 -5.33
N ALA A 214 -9.55 3.23 -5.07
CA ALA A 214 -9.66 4.69 -4.95
C ALA A 214 -8.73 5.22 -3.84
N PHE A 215 -8.68 4.55 -2.69
CA PHE A 215 -7.72 4.86 -1.64
C PHE A 215 -6.27 4.70 -2.09
N GLY A 216 -5.91 3.58 -2.73
CA GLY A 216 -4.57 3.37 -3.27
C GLY A 216 -4.14 4.45 -4.27
N TYR A 217 -5.07 4.93 -5.09
CA TYR A 217 -4.84 6.04 -6.01
C TYR A 217 -4.49 7.33 -5.27
N PHE A 218 -5.27 7.71 -4.25
CA PHE A 218 -4.98 8.91 -3.45
C PHE A 218 -3.71 8.78 -2.63
N VAL A 219 -3.37 7.58 -2.15
CA VAL A 219 -2.10 7.33 -1.45
C VAL A 219 -0.90 7.57 -2.38
N LEU A 220 -0.99 7.13 -3.63
CA LEU A 220 0.12 7.28 -4.59
C LEU A 220 0.20 8.67 -5.21
N SER A 221 -0.94 9.27 -5.54
CA SER A 221 -0.99 10.51 -6.33
C SER A 221 -1.28 11.77 -5.52
N GLY A 222 -1.65 11.64 -4.25
CA GLY A 222 -2.18 12.73 -3.45
C GLY A 222 -3.58 13.17 -3.91
N TRP A 223 -4.14 14.17 -3.23
CA TRP A 223 -5.52 14.63 -3.47
C TRP A 223 -5.67 15.57 -4.67
N SER A 224 -4.58 16.17 -5.14
CA SER A 224 -4.60 17.28 -6.11
C SER A 224 -3.90 17.00 -7.43
N SER A 225 -3.40 15.78 -7.66
CA SER A 225 -2.65 15.48 -8.90
C SER A 225 -3.57 15.33 -10.11
N SER A 226 -3.49 16.29 -11.03
CA SER A 226 -4.17 16.25 -12.32
C SER A 226 -3.45 15.38 -13.36
N VAL A 227 -2.16 15.11 -13.15
CA VAL A 227 -1.28 14.38 -14.08
C VAL A 227 -1.26 12.87 -13.84
N ALA A 228 -1.55 12.43 -12.62
CA ALA A 228 -1.56 11.00 -12.27
C ALA A 228 -2.50 10.13 -13.15
N PRO A 229 -3.73 10.55 -13.50
CA PRO A 229 -4.57 9.78 -14.42
C PRO A 229 -3.94 9.60 -15.80
N VAL A 230 -3.29 10.65 -16.32
CA VAL A 230 -2.63 10.61 -17.63
C VAL A 230 -1.46 9.62 -17.60
N ALA A 231 -0.66 9.65 -16.54
CA ALA A 231 0.44 8.70 -16.36
C ALA A 231 -0.06 7.26 -16.21
N GLY A 232 -1.13 7.03 -15.44
CA GLY A 232 -1.79 5.73 -15.33
C GLY A 232 -2.28 5.20 -16.68
N LEU A 233 -3.00 6.02 -17.45
CA LEU A 233 -3.47 5.65 -18.80
C LEU A 233 -2.31 5.38 -19.78
N THR A 234 -1.23 6.16 -19.68
CA THR A 234 -0.01 5.93 -20.46
C THR A 234 0.61 4.57 -20.11
N GLY A 235 0.69 4.25 -18.82
CA GLY A 235 1.16 2.95 -18.35
C GLY A 235 0.27 1.79 -18.82
N VAL A 236 -1.06 1.96 -18.80
CA VAL A 236 -2.02 0.98 -19.36
C VAL A 236 -1.71 0.71 -20.83
N LEU A 237 -1.52 1.76 -21.64
CA LEU A 237 -1.22 1.63 -23.06
C LEU A 237 0.09 0.86 -23.28
N ILE A 238 1.17 1.28 -22.61
CA ILE A 238 2.49 0.64 -22.73
C ILE A 238 2.41 -0.84 -22.34
N ALA A 239 1.86 -1.15 -21.16
CA ALA A 239 1.78 -2.51 -20.66
C ALA A 239 0.92 -3.42 -21.56
N SER A 240 -0.19 -2.89 -22.09
CA SER A 240 -1.07 -3.63 -23.00
C SER A 240 -0.40 -3.92 -24.34
N LEU A 241 0.36 -2.97 -24.89
CA LEU A 241 1.14 -3.15 -26.11
C LEU A 241 2.25 -4.20 -25.93
N LEU A 242 2.96 -4.16 -24.80
CA LEU A 242 4.00 -5.14 -24.48
C LEU A 242 3.41 -6.54 -24.32
N ALA A 243 2.31 -6.69 -23.58
CA ALA A 243 1.62 -7.97 -23.44
C ALA A 243 1.15 -8.52 -24.79
N ALA A 244 0.58 -7.67 -25.65
CA ALA A 244 0.14 -8.06 -26.99
C ALA A 244 1.31 -8.52 -27.88
N ARG A 245 2.53 -7.99 -27.70
CA ARG A 245 3.72 -8.45 -28.43
C ARG A 245 4.20 -9.82 -27.97
N VAL A 246 4.19 -10.06 -26.66
CA VAL A 246 4.61 -11.35 -26.06
C VAL A 246 3.62 -12.47 -26.35
N MET A 247 2.32 -12.15 -26.43
CA MET A 247 1.26 -13.14 -26.66
C MET A 247 0.97 -13.43 -28.15
N ARG A 248 1.61 -12.73 -29.09
CA ARG A 248 1.50 -13.11 -30.51
C ARG A 248 2.17 -14.48 -30.70
N PRO A 249 1.47 -15.49 -31.23
CA PRO A 249 2.13 -16.70 -31.67
C PRO A 249 3.18 -16.30 -32.69
N THR A 250 4.41 -16.79 -32.55
CA THR A 250 5.36 -16.81 -33.66
C THR A 250 4.70 -17.57 -34.81
N ALA A 251 4.12 -16.85 -35.76
CA ALA A 251 3.73 -17.41 -37.04
C ALA A 251 5.03 -17.78 -37.75
N ALA A 252 5.36 -19.07 -37.73
CA ALA A 252 6.31 -19.69 -38.63
C ALA A 252 5.62 -19.99 -39.97
#